data_AF-A0A840BNI3-F1
#
_entry.id   AF-A0A840BNI3-F1
#
_cell.length_a   1.000
_cell.length_b   1.000
_cell.length_c   1.000
_cell.angle_alpha   90.00
_cell.angle_beta   90.00
_cell.angle_gamma   90.00
#
_symmetry.space_group_name_H-M   'P 1'
#
loop_
_entity.id
_entity.type
_entity.pdbx_description
1 polymer ?
#
loop_
_entity_poly.entity_id
_entity_poly.type
_entity_poly.pdbx_seq_one_letter_code
_entity_poly.pdbx_strand_id
1 'polypeptide(L)'
;MNHLAANMRSSIVVFLSAVLALNACAPSETAEQKTQRERAKAGLALWEQKCKTEAGEKIYRRVEDVEGITLLKVRPPAGENEWHDRMWPGAAFAHEGTAEEYIKDFLGYEEAFGPEGKPSPITPTARGAINTSYKAGPHERPGYRYVDAIDEKDGRRYRYSGSVKVVGQKDQTAPGIVDEMKNEGDRFDPNVYRWTLDKTYAPDPAPRYAVTYEDHVVPEERALGVASSTVKVLDIQANEVLGELTVFAFTYGFESRGSSAWLRARICPTYGGGSGSPSRLFTDQVLVPRKDN
;
A
#
# COMPACT_ATOMS: atom_id res chain seq x y z
N MET A 1 -21.20 -28.56 94.11
CA MET A 1 -21.20 -27.10 94.39
C MET A 1 -21.90 -26.42 93.22
N ASN A 2 -23.06 -25.82 93.49
CA ASN A 2 -23.56 -24.53 92.99
C ASN A 2 -23.10 -24.10 91.57
N HIS A 3 -23.93 -23.71 90.60
CA HIS A 3 -25.17 -22.93 90.64
C HIS A 3 -25.81 -22.88 89.23
N LEU A 4 -27.15 -22.86 89.18
CA LEU A 4 -28.05 -21.95 88.43
C LEU A 4 -27.74 -21.63 86.95
N ALA A 5 -28.65 -21.99 86.02
CA ALA A 5 -29.71 -21.12 85.46
C ALA A 5 -29.23 -20.33 84.22
N ALA A 6 -30.00 -19.98 83.19
CA ALA A 6 -31.33 -20.31 82.67
C ALA A 6 -31.39 -19.65 81.26
N ASN A 7 -32.30 -20.13 80.41
CA ASN A 7 -33.07 -19.41 79.38
C ASN A 7 -32.41 -18.32 78.50
N MET A 8 -32.60 -18.39 77.17
CA MET A 8 -33.76 -17.77 76.50
C MET A 8 -33.57 -17.61 74.98
N ARG A 9 -34.51 -18.21 74.22
CA ARG A 9 -35.09 -17.88 72.90
C ARG A 9 -34.44 -16.78 72.03
N SER A 10 -34.29 -17.07 70.72
CA SER A 10 -35.05 -16.35 69.67
C SER A 10 -34.93 -16.99 68.29
N SER A 11 -36.08 -17.10 67.64
CA SER A 11 -36.32 -17.60 66.30
C SER A 11 -35.68 -16.72 65.22
N ILE A 12 -34.97 -17.34 64.27
CA ILE A 12 -34.50 -16.68 63.06
C ILE A 12 -35.61 -16.80 62.00
N VAL A 13 -36.14 -15.65 61.60
CA VAL A 13 -37.06 -15.46 60.48
C VAL A 13 -36.26 -15.59 59.17
N VAL A 14 -36.62 -16.55 58.32
CA VAL A 14 -36.08 -16.69 56.96
C VAL A 14 -36.74 -15.64 56.06
N PHE A 15 -36.00 -14.59 55.71
CA PHE A 15 -36.39 -13.69 54.62
C PHE A 15 -36.08 -14.36 53.28
N LEU A 16 -37.13 -14.76 52.57
CA LEU A 16 -37.06 -15.26 51.20
C LEU A 16 -36.80 -14.07 50.26
N SER A 17 -35.54 -13.84 49.90
CA SER A 17 -35.18 -12.84 48.88
C SER A 17 -35.57 -13.37 47.49
N ALA A 18 -36.65 -12.83 46.94
CA ALA A 18 -37.00 -13.00 45.54
C ALA A 18 -35.99 -12.23 44.67
N VAL A 19 -34.94 -12.93 44.21
CA VAL A 19 -34.07 -12.46 43.14
C VAL A 19 -34.83 -12.64 41.83
N LEU A 20 -35.46 -11.57 41.33
CA LEU A 20 -35.94 -11.50 39.96
C LEU A 20 -34.74 -11.69 39.02
N ALA A 21 -34.72 -12.82 38.32
CA ALA A 21 -33.83 -13.07 37.21
C ALA A 21 -34.14 -12.09 36.07
N LEU A 22 -33.39 -10.99 35.99
CA LEU A 22 -33.22 -10.21 34.76
C LEU A 22 -32.40 -11.06 33.77
N ASN A 23 -33.04 -12.08 33.18
CA ASN A 23 -32.46 -12.79 32.04
C ASN A 23 -32.50 -11.88 30.82
N ALA A 24 -31.36 -11.24 30.57
CA ALA A 24 -30.77 -10.91 29.27
C ALA A 24 -31.75 -10.80 28.08
N CYS A 25 -32.27 -9.59 27.82
CA CYS A 25 -32.62 -9.19 26.46
C CYS A 25 -31.32 -8.86 25.70
N ALA A 26 -30.60 -9.88 25.23
CA ALA A 26 -29.69 -9.69 24.11
C ALA A 26 -30.56 -9.63 22.84
N PRO A 27 -30.46 -8.57 22.00
CA PRO A 27 -31.21 -8.52 20.76
C PRO A 27 -30.84 -9.72 19.89
N SER A 28 -31.86 -10.43 19.37
CA SER A 28 -31.66 -11.56 18.46
C SER A 28 -31.14 -11.07 17.10
N GLU A 29 -30.13 -11.74 16.56
CA GLU A 29 -29.53 -11.46 15.26
C GLU A 29 -30.55 -11.74 14.13
N THR A 30 -30.68 -10.82 13.17
CA THR A 30 -31.58 -11.00 12.02
C THR A 30 -31.04 -12.03 11.02
N ALA A 31 -31.90 -12.62 10.19
CA ALA A 31 -31.47 -13.55 9.14
C ALA A 31 -30.48 -12.91 8.14
N GLU A 32 -30.63 -11.61 7.88
CA GLU A 32 -29.73 -10.83 7.04
C GLU A 32 -28.35 -10.68 7.70
N GLN A 33 -28.30 -10.31 8.99
CA GLN A 33 -27.06 -10.19 9.75
C GLN A 33 -26.31 -11.54 9.82
N LYS A 34 -27.05 -12.63 10.05
CA LYS A 34 -26.48 -13.98 10.07
C LYS A 34 -25.88 -14.36 8.70
N THR A 35 -26.60 -14.08 7.62
CA THR A 35 -26.11 -14.35 6.25
C THR A 35 -24.85 -13.54 5.93
N GLN A 36 -24.83 -12.25 6.29
CA GLN A 36 -23.65 -11.39 6.13
C GLN A 36 -22.45 -11.91 6.93
N ARG A 37 -22.68 -12.35 8.18
CA ARG A 37 -21.65 -12.92 9.04
C ARG A 37 -21.08 -14.23 8.48
N GLU A 38 -21.94 -15.11 7.96
CA GLU A 38 -21.52 -16.36 7.33
C GLU A 38 -20.69 -16.10 6.07
N ARG A 39 -21.12 -15.17 5.21
CA ARG A 39 -20.37 -14.70 4.04
C ARG A 39 -19.00 -14.14 4.42
N ALA A 40 -18.95 -13.26 5.41
CA ALA A 40 -17.71 -12.69 5.93
C ALA A 40 -16.75 -13.75 6.48
N LYS A 41 -17.28 -14.75 7.19
CA LYS A 41 -16.50 -15.89 7.70
C LYS A 41 -15.93 -16.73 6.55
N ALA A 42 -16.73 -17.01 5.53
CA ALA A 42 -16.29 -17.75 4.34
C ALA A 42 -15.21 -16.98 3.56
N GLY A 43 -15.39 -15.67 3.37
CA GLY A 43 -14.39 -14.83 2.71
C GLY A 43 -13.08 -14.74 3.46
N LEU A 44 -13.12 -14.59 4.79
CA LEU A 44 -11.92 -14.61 5.62
C LEU A 44 -11.19 -15.95 5.50
N ALA A 45 -11.91 -17.07 5.59
CA ALA A 45 -11.32 -18.40 5.47
C ALA A 45 -10.69 -18.64 4.09
N LEU A 46 -11.35 -18.19 3.03
CA LEU A 46 -10.81 -18.25 1.66
C LEU A 46 -9.54 -17.40 1.56
N TRP A 47 -9.57 -16.14 1.99
CA TRP A 47 -8.41 -15.26 1.97
C TRP A 47 -7.25 -15.84 2.75
N GLU A 48 -7.45 -16.34 3.98
CA GLU A 48 -6.41 -16.97 4.78
C GLU A 48 -5.80 -18.21 4.09
N GLN A 49 -6.62 -19.00 3.40
CA GLN A 49 -6.14 -20.15 2.64
C GLN A 49 -5.32 -19.71 1.42
N LYS A 50 -5.79 -18.71 0.66
CA LYS A 50 -5.07 -18.12 -0.48
C LYS A 50 -3.76 -17.47 -0.06
N CYS A 51 -3.74 -16.74 1.05
CA CYS A 51 -2.52 -16.17 1.63
C CYS A 51 -1.45 -17.21 1.93
N LYS A 52 -1.86 -18.41 2.39
CA LYS A 52 -0.93 -19.49 2.75
C LYS A 52 -0.40 -20.28 1.56
N THR A 53 -1.13 -20.29 0.44
CA THR A 53 -0.90 -21.26 -0.65
C THR A 53 -0.58 -20.61 -1.99
N GLU A 54 -1.04 -19.38 -2.24
CA GLU A 54 -0.97 -18.73 -3.55
C GLU A 54 -0.35 -17.33 -3.50
N ALA A 55 -0.50 -16.60 -2.39
CA ALA A 55 0.08 -15.26 -2.23
C ALA A 55 1.61 -15.33 -2.02
N GLY A 56 2.29 -14.25 -2.39
CA GLY A 56 3.73 -14.10 -2.15
C GLY A 56 4.52 -13.78 -3.41
N GLU A 57 5.82 -13.67 -3.23
CA GLU A 57 6.78 -13.42 -4.29
C GLU A 57 7.42 -14.71 -4.80
N LYS A 58 7.70 -14.73 -6.09
CA LYS A 58 8.54 -15.72 -6.76
C LYS A 58 9.57 -14.97 -7.56
N ILE A 59 10.85 -15.13 -7.24
CA ILE A 59 11.95 -14.50 -7.97
C ILE A 59 12.71 -15.61 -8.69
N TYR A 60 12.63 -15.64 -10.02
CA TYR A 60 13.28 -16.64 -10.86
C TYR A 60 14.69 -16.21 -11.25
N ARG A 61 14.89 -14.90 -11.49
CA ARG A 61 16.20 -14.33 -11.81
C ARG A 61 16.27 -12.90 -11.33
N ARG A 62 17.42 -12.52 -10.77
CA ARG A 62 17.76 -11.14 -10.43
C ARG A 62 18.74 -10.55 -11.43
N VAL A 63 18.55 -9.29 -11.79
CA VAL A 63 19.38 -8.52 -12.71
C VAL A 63 19.85 -7.25 -12.01
N GLU A 64 21.15 -6.98 -12.09
CA GLU A 64 21.77 -5.79 -11.51
C GLU A 64 21.96 -4.69 -12.56
N ASP A 65 22.20 -3.46 -12.10
CA ASP A 65 22.58 -2.30 -12.92
C ASP A 65 21.57 -1.95 -14.04
N VAL A 66 20.27 -1.99 -13.71
CA VAL A 66 19.19 -1.66 -14.66
C VAL A 66 18.98 -0.15 -14.71
N GLU A 67 19.19 0.44 -15.89
CA GLU A 67 19.07 1.88 -16.09
C GLU A 67 17.61 2.36 -16.21
N GLY A 68 16.79 1.59 -16.93
CA GLY A 68 15.40 1.92 -17.18
C GLY A 68 14.58 0.69 -17.55
N ILE A 69 13.26 0.80 -17.41
CA ILE A 69 12.31 -0.29 -17.62
C ILE A 69 11.13 0.18 -18.45
N THR A 70 10.34 -0.77 -18.96
CA THR A 70 9.04 -0.48 -19.57
C THR A 70 7.89 -0.90 -18.65
N LEU A 71 6.94 -0.02 -18.38
CA LEU A 71 5.63 -0.38 -17.84
C LEU A 71 4.69 -0.71 -19.00
N LEU A 72 4.32 -1.97 -19.14
CA LEU A 72 3.37 -2.40 -20.19
C LEU A 72 1.93 -1.98 -19.89
N LYS A 73 1.63 -1.77 -18.61
CA LYS A 73 0.37 -1.23 -18.11
C LYS A 73 0.66 -0.24 -17.00
N VAL A 74 -0.14 0.81 -16.92
CA VAL A 74 -0.11 1.79 -15.83
C VAL A 74 -1.44 1.69 -15.10
N ARG A 75 -1.42 1.67 -13.76
CA ARG A 75 -2.67 1.59 -13.00
C ARG A 75 -3.58 2.76 -13.32
N PRO A 76 -4.85 2.54 -13.69
CA PRO A 76 -5.77 3.63 -14.00
C PRO A 76 -6.07 4.46 -12.75
N PRO A 77 -6.43 5.75 -12.90
CA PRO A 77 -6.92 6.54 -11.78
C PRO A 77 -8.04 5.81 -11.03
N ALA A 78 -8.01 5.90 -9.70
CA ALA A 78 -9.04 5.35 -8.84
C ALA A 78 -9.43 6.37 -7.77
N GLY A 79 -10.72 6.41 -7.44
CA GLY A 79 -11.27 7.25 -6.41
C GLY A 79 -12.43 6.58 -5.69
N GLU A 80 -13.34 7.41 -5.17
CA GLU A 80 -14.43 6.94 -4.33
C GLU A 80 -15.27 5.85 -5.01
N ASN A 81 -15.61 6.00 -6.28
CA ASN A 81 -16.40 5.01 -7.02
C ASN A 81 -15.73 3.63 -7.02
N GLU A 82 -14.44 3.58 -7.37
CA GLU A 82 -13.67 2.34 -7.43
C GLU A 82 -13.49 1.70 -6.05
N TRP A 83 -13.25 2.49 -5.01
CA TRP A 83 -13.03 1.98 -3.66
C TRP A 83 -14.28 1.36 -3.02
N HIS A 84 -15.47 1.72 -3.52
CA HIS A 84 -16.77 1.15 -3.14
C HIS A 84 -17.21 0.02 -4.08
N ASP A 85 -16.63 -0.09 -5.28
CA ASP A 85 -17.02 -1.09 -6.25
C ASP A 85 -16.42 -2.45 -5.90
N ARG A 86 -17.30 -3.41 -5.56
CA ARG A 86 -16.93 -4.79 -5.28
C ARG A 86 -16.19 -5.44 -6.46
N MET A 87 -16.46 -5.02 -7.68
CA MET A 87 -15.85 -5.56 -8.90
C MET A 87 -14.64 -4.77 -9.39
N TRP A 88 -14.17 -3.77 -8.62
CA TRP A 88 -13.01 -2.97 -9.01
C TRP A 88 -11.76 -3.84 -9.28
N PRO A 89 -11.19 -3.83 -10.50
CA PRO A 89 -10.03 -4.66 -10.82
C PRO A 89 -8.84 -4.43 -9.89
N GLY A 90 -8.45 -3.18 -9.64
CA GLY A 90 -7.27 -2.81 -8.84
C GLY A 90 -7.39 -3.02 -7.32
N ALA A 91 -8.47 -3.65 -6.86
CA ALA A 91 -8.78 -3.82 -5.43
C ALA A 91 -7.66 -4.42 -4.57
N ALA A 92 -6.87 -5.36 -5.11
CA ALA A 92 -5.79 -5.99 -4.34
C ALA A 92 -4.62 -5.03 -4.04
N PHE A 93 -4.52 -3.95 -4.81
CA PHE A 93 -3.50 -2.91 -4.73
C PHE A 93 -4.15 -1.54 -4.46
N ALA A 94 -5.19 -1.51 -3.62
CA ALA A 94 -6.03 -0.31 -3.43
C ALA A 94 -5.29 0.95 -2.96
N HIS A 95 -4.16 0.77 -2.25
CA HIS A 95 -3.30 1.85 -1.77
C HIS A 95 -2.15 2.19 -2.73
N GLU A 96 -2.02 1.47 -3.84
CA GLU A 96 -0.94 1.71 -4.78
C GLU A 96 -1.17 2.99 -5.59
N GLY A 97 -0.08 3.71 -5.88
CA GLY A 97 -0.11 4.85 -6.79
C GLY A 97 -0.82 4.53 -8.11
N THR A 98 -1.55 5.51 -8.65
CA THR A 98 -2.25 5.38 -9.93
C THR A 98 -1.80 6.46 -10.90
N ALA A 99 -2.06 6.26 -12.19
CA ALA A 99 -1.69 7.16 -13.27
C ALA A 99 -0.21 7.58 -13.19
N GLU A 100 0.07 8.89 -13.19
CA GLU A 100 1.43 9.40 -13.10
C GLU A 100 2.13 9.01 -11.80
N GLU A 101 1.40 8.85 -10.70
CA GLU A 101 2.02 8.46 -9.42
C GLU A 101 2.57 7.03 -9.49
N TYR A 102 1.85 6.12 -10.15
CA TYR A 102 2.35 4.77 -10.41
C TYR A 102 3.69 4.81 -11.17
N ILE A 103 3.83 5.70 -12.15
CA ILE A 103 5.07 5.85 -12.93
C ILE A 103 6.18 6.48 -12.07
N LYS A 104 5.85 7.52 -11.30
CA LYS A 104 6.80 8.22 -10.43
C LYS A 104 7.37 7.30 -9.37
N ASP A 105 6.60 6.35 -8.86
CA ASP A 105 7.09 5.36 -7.92
C ASP A 105 8.29 4.60 -8.48
N PHE A 106 8.41 4.40 -9.79
CA PHE A 106 9.57 3.80 -10.45
C PHE A 106 10.76 4.75 -10.68
N LEU A 107 10.56 6.06 -10.53
CA LEU A 107 11.62 7.06 -10.67
C LEU A 107 12.15 7.56 -9.32
N GLY A 108 11.35 7.45 -8.25
CA GLY A 108 11.72 7.87 -6.91
C GLY A 108 12.78 6.97 -6.27
N TYR A 109 13.50 7.50 -5.28
CA TYR A 109 14.40 6.72 -4.43
C TYR A 109 13.60 6.12 -3.27
N GLU A 110 14.03 4.94 -2.84
CA GLU A 110 13.52 4.29 -1.64
C GLU A 110 14.35 4.74 -0.43
N GLU A 111 13.67 5.24 0.60
CA GLU A 111 14.25 5.69 1.86
C GLU A 111 13.59 4.96 3.04
N ALA A 112 14.41 4.51 3.99
CA ALA A 112 13.92 3.89 5.22
C ALA A 112 14.47 4.63 6.43
N PHE A 113 13.60 5.00 7.36
CA PHE A 113 13.96 5.66 8.62
C PHE A 113 13.48 4.83 9.80
N GLY A 114 14.33 4.70 10.80
CA GLY A 114 14.04 4.11 12.09
C GLY A 114 13.58 5.16 13.09
N PRO A 115 13.53 4.80 14.39
CA PRO A 115 13.22 5.74 15.47
C PRO A 115 14.07 7.01 15.39
N GLU A 116 13.48 8.15 15.75
CA GLU A 116 14.14 9.46 15.75
C GLU A 116 14.58 9.96 14.35
N GLY A 117 14.06 9.37 13.26
CA GLY A 117 14.38 9.78 11.90
C GLY A 117 15.76 9.34 11.42
N LYS A 118 16.40 8.39 12.11
CA LYS A 118 17.71 7.85 11.71
C LYS A 118 17.56 6.93 10.50
N PRO A 119 18.37 7.07 9.43
CA PRO A 119 18.32 6.14 8.31
C PRO A 119 18.47 4.68 8.78
N SER A 120 17.67 3.79 8.19
CA SER A 120 17.68 2.35 8.46
C SER A 120 18.04 1.58 7.19
N PRO A 121 18.70 0.41 7.31
CA PRO A 121 19.08 -0.36 6.12
C PRO A 121 17.86 -0.86 5.32
N ILE A 122 17.90 -0.67 4.01
CA ILE A 122 16.92 -1.24 3.08
C ILE A 122 17.35 -2.64 2.67
N THR A 123 16.61 -3.65 3.13
CA THR A 123 16.83 -5.07 2.85
C THR A 123 15.59 -5.69 2.20
N PRO A 124 15.67 -6.86 1.54
CA PRO A 124 14.51 -7.56 1.01
C PRO A 124 13.31 -7.64 1.98
N THR A 125 13.58 -7.84 3.28
CA THR A 125 12.56 -8.00 4.32
C THR A 125 12.26 -6.71 5.10
N ALA A 126 13.01 -5.64 4.87
CA ALA A 126 12.84 -4.34 5.53
C ALA A 126 12.95 -3.24 4.46
N ARG A 127 11.81 -2.87 3.88
CA ARG A 127 11.70 -1.89 2.79
C ARG A 127 11.29 -0.51 3.33
N GLY A 128 11.62 0.51 2.55
CA GLY A 128 11.33 1.91 2.81
C GLY A 128 10.13 2.45 2.05
N ALA A 129 9.93 3.77 2.15
CA ALA A 129 8.97 4.53 1.37
C ALA A 129 9.65 5.07 0.10
N ILE A 130 8.86 5.30 -0.96
CA ILE A 130 9.34 5.94 -2.18
C ILE A 130 9.14 7.45 -2.07
N ASN A 131 10.16 8.22 -2.43
CA ASN A 131 10.10 9.68 -2.42
C ASN A 131 10.86 10.27 -3.63
N THR A 132 10.49 11.48 -4.03
CA THR A 132 11.10 12.22 -5.14
C THR A 132 11.62 13.61 -4.73
N SER A 133 11.35 14.04 -3.50
CA SER A 133 11.57 15.42 -3.03
C SER A 133 12.80 15.61 -2.12
N TYR A 134 13.28 14.54 -1.51
CA TYR A 134 14.47 14.45 -0.66
C TYR A 134 15.73 14.17 -1.49
N LYS A 135 16.90 14.57 -0.94
CA LYS A 135 18.21 14.44 -1.61
C LYS A 135 18.95 13.22 -1.08
N ALA A 136 19.41 12.37 -1.99
CA ALA A 136 19.95 11.05 -1.69
C ALA A 136 20.99 11.00 -0.55
N GLY A 137 20.75 10.11 0.43
CA GLY A 137 21.65 9.77 1.54
C GLY A 137 22.25 8.35 1.44
N PRO A 138 23.17 7.98 2.35
CA PRO A 138 23.99 6.76 2.27
C PRO A 138 23.23 5.42 2.43
N HIS A 139 21.93 5.45 2.73
CA HIS A 139 21.10 4.25 2.96
C HIS A 139 19.86 4.19 2.06
N GLU A 140 19.90 4.88 0.91
CA GLU A 140 18.80 4.93 -0.05
C GLU A 140 19.06 4.06 -1.28
N ARG A 141 17.99 3.54 -1.89
CA ARG A 141 18.05 2.86 -3.19
C ARG A 141 17.52 3.80 -4.26
N PRO A 142 18.27 4.06 -5.35
CA PRO A 142 17.80 4.98 -6.38
C PRO A 142 16.61 4.42 -7.15
N GLY A 143 15.88 5.31 -7.83
CA GLY A 143 14.94 4.97 -8.89
C GLY A 143 15.61 4.54 -10.18
N TYR A 144 14.79 4.03 -11.12
CA TYR A 144 15.23 3.94 -12.50
C TYR A 144 15.46 5.34 -13.07
N ARG A 145 16.41 5.48 -13.99
CA ARG A 145 16.72 6.77 -14.63
C ARG A 145 15.59 7.24 -15.51
N TYR A 146 14.89 6.28 -16.11
CA TYR A 146 13.73 6.52 -16.91
C TYR A 146 12.80 5.31 -16.90
N VAL A 147 11.53 5.57 -17.19
CA VAL A 147 10.48 4.58 -17.33
C VAL A 147 9.80 4.82 -18.66
N ASP A 148 9.83 3.85 -19.54
CA ASP A 148 8.97 3.88 -20.72
C ASP A 148 7.58 3.36 -20.31
N ALA A 149 6.49 4.00 -20.74
CA ALA A 149 5.14 3.49 -20.53
C ALA A 149 4.32 3.59 -21.81
N ILE A 150 3.45 2.61 -22.03
CA ILE A 150 2.50 2.61 -23.14
C ILE A 150 1.27 3.38 -22.70
N ASP A 151 0.94 4.46 -23.39
CA ASP A 151 -0.29 5.22 -23.15
C ASP A 151 -1.46 4.47 -23.80
N GLU A 152 -2.39 4.01 -22.98
CA GLU A 152 -3.51 3.19 -23.45
C GLU A 152 -4.46 3.97 -24.40
N LYS A 153 -4.45 5.31 -24.38
CA LYS A 153 -5.35 6.12 -25.20
C LYS A 153 -4.93 6.18 -26.66
N ASP A 154 -3.62 6.24 -26.91
CA ASP A 154 -3.06 6.38 -28.27
C ASP A 154 -2.19 5.19 -28.69
N GLY A 155 -1.91 4.26 -27.78
CA GLY A 155 -1.06 3.09 -27.99
C GLY A 155 0.43 3.41 -28.14
N ARG A 156 0.85 4.65 -27.87
CA ARG A 156 2.23 5.10 -28.07
C ARG A 156 3.06 4.91 -26.81
N ARG A 157 4.36 4.68 -27.00
CA ARG A 157 5.34 4.59 -25.91
C ARG A 157 5.92 5.97 -25.62
N TYR A 158 5.84 6.37 -24.36
CA TYR A 158 6.44 7.61 -23.86
C TYR A 158 7.51 7.28 -22.83
N ARG A 159 8.61 8.04 -22.85
CA ARG A 159 9.65 7.99 -21.82
C ARG A 159 9.38 9.04 -20.77
N TYR A 160 9.37 8.58 -19.53
CA TYR A 160 9.23 9.37 -18.33
C TYR A 160 10.56 9.44 -17.58
N SER A 161 10.91 10.63 -17.10
CA SER A 161 12.11 10.85 -16.28
C SER A 161 11.83 11.87 -15.19
N GLY A 162 12.58 11.77 -14.09
CA GLY A 162 12.56 12.78 -13.03
C GLY A 162 13.52 13.92 -13.32
N SER A 163 13.08 15.15 -13.12
CA SER A 163 13.96 16.33 -13.14
C SER A 163 13.59 17.32 -12.05
N VAL A 164 14.56 18.08 -11.56
CA VAL A 164 14.33 19.17 -10.61
C VAL A 164 14.30 20.48 -11.38
N LYS A 165 13.16 21.19 -11.33
CA LYS A 165 12.96 22.44 -12.05
C LYS A 165 12.65 23.58 -11.10
N VAL A 166 13.03 24.79 -11.50
CA VAL A 166 12.58 26.02 -10.84
C VAL A 166 11.10 26.22 -11.17
N VAL A 167 10.25 26.23 -10.15
CA VAL A 167 8.80 26.40 -10.28
C VAL A 167 8.29 27.75 -9.76
N GLY A 168 9.20 28.56 -9.22
CA GLY A 168 8.87 29.89 -8.72
C GLY A 168 10.03 30.51 -7.96
N GLN A 169 9.74 31.62 -7.31
CA GLN A 169 10.68 32.33 -6.45
C GLN A 169 10.06 32.52 -5.06
N LYS A 170 10.91 32.51 -4.03
CA LYS A 170 10.56 32.86 -2.67
C LYS A 170 10.06 34.31 -2.64
N ASP A 171 9.04 34.59 -1.84
CA ASP A 171 8.63 35.96 -1.56
C ASP A 171 9.69 36.64 -0.70
N GLN A 172 10.50 37.50 -1.33
CA GLN A 172 11.61 38.20 -0.70
C GLN A 172 11.16 39.27 0.30
N THR A 173 9.86 39.56 0.40
CA THR A 173 9.31 40.47 1.40
C THR A 173 8.86 39.75 2.68
N ALA A 174 8.75 38.42 2.64
CA ALA A 174 8.36 37.63 3.81
C ALA A 174 9.46 37.69 4.89
N PRO A 175 9.13 37.95 6.17
CA PRO A 175 10.13 38.16 7.23
C PRO A 175 11.19 37.06 7.33
N GLY A 176 10.78 35.78 7.20
CA GLY A 176 11.71 34.65 7.26
C GLY A 176 12.69 34.59 6.08
N ILE A 177 12.25 35.02 4.89
CA ILE A 177 13.10 35.07 3.70
C ILE A 177 14.03 36.29 3.76
N VAL A 178 13.56 37.43 4.27
CA VAL A 178 14.39 38.62 4.52
C VAL A 178 15.54 38.29 5.46
N ASP A 179 15.28 37.50 6.51
CA ASP A 179 16.34 37.09 7.44
C ASP A 179 17.29 36.04 6.82
N GLU A 180 16.77 35.09 6.03
CA GLU A 180 17.59 34.16 5.23
C GLU A 180 18.53 34.93 4.27
N MET A 181 18.00 35.92 3.55
CA MET A 181 18.76 36.80 2.65
C MET A 181 19.90 37.53 3.38
N LYS A 182 19.65 38.08 4.57
CA LYS A 182 20.70 38.74 5.37
C LYS A 182 21.78 37.76 5.82
N ASN A 183 21.39 36.54 6.17
CA ASN A 183 22.31 35.52 6.68
C ASN A 183 23.17 34.90 5.57
N GLU A 184 22.58 34.65 4.40
CA GLU A 184 23.23 33.97 3.29
C GLU A 184 23.97 34.92 2.33
N GLY A 185 23.52 36.18 2.23
CA GLY A 185 24.10 37.20 1.36
C GLY A 185 24.10 36.76 -0.10
N ASP A 186 25.27 36.79 -0.74
CA ASP A 186 25.46 36.42 -2.15
C ASP A 186 25.15 34.94 -2.45
N ARG A 187 25.02 34.09 -1.42
CA ARG A 187 24.65 32.68 -1.58
C ARG A 187 23.14 32.43 -1.60
N PHE A 188 22.35 33.47 -1.33
CA PHE A 188 20.90 33.35 -1.29
C PHE A 188 20.35 32.98 -2.68
N ASP A 189 19.75 31.80 -2.77
CA ASP A 189 19.02 31.35 -3.96
C ASP A 189 17.51 31.63 -3.76
N PRO A 190 16.92 32.58 -4.51
CA PRO A 190 15.49 32.84 -4.42
C PRO A 190 14.64 31.75 -5.07
N ASN A 191 15.23 30.81 -5.82
CA ASN A 191 14.47 29.85 -6.59
C ASN A 191 13.82 28.79 -5.70
N VAL A 192 12.57 28.47 -6.02
CA VAL A 192 11.85 27.33 -5.46
C VAL A 192 11.96 26.19 -6.45
N TYR A 193 12.63 25.13 -6.05
CA TYR A 193 12.80 23.92 -6.86
C TYR A 193 11.72 22.90 -6.54
N ARG A 194 11.24 22.19 -7.55
CA ARG A 194 10.33 21.04 -7.39
C ARG A 194 10.73 19.94 -8.35
N TRP A 195 10.61 18.70 -7.88
CA TRP A 195 10.71 17.54 -8.74
C TRP A 195 9.51 17.48 -9.69
N THR A 196 9.78 17.29 -10.97
CA THR A 196 8.78 17.21 -12.04
C THR A 196 8.95 15.92 -12.82
N LEU A 197 7.82 15.37 -13.26
CA LEU A 197 7.76 14.24 -14.17
C LEU A 197 7.81 14.75 -15.61
N ASP A 198 8.92 14.51 -16.30
CA ASP A 198 9.03 14.83 -17.72
C ASP A 198 8.47 13.69 -18.58
N LYS A 199 7.77 14.03 -19.66
CA LYS A 199 7.20 13.09 -20.63
C LYS A 199 7.70 13.44 -22.03
N THR A 200 8.32 12.48 -22.72
CA THR A 200 8.79 12.61 -24.11
C THR A 200 8.43 11.37 -24.91
N TYR A 201 8.51 11.41 -26.24
CA TYR A 201 8.39 10.18 -27.04
C TYR A 201 9.55 9.23 -26.70
N ALA A 202 9.23 7.97 -26.46
CA ALA A 202 10.27 6.99 -26.15
C ALA A 202 11.12 6.70 -27.40
N PRO A 203 12.46 6.72 -27.29
CA PRO A 203 13.33 6.29 -28.38
C PRO A 203 13.23 4.77 -28.58
N ASP A 204 13.59 4.30 -29.76
CA ASP A 204 13.85 2.89 -30.03
C ASP A 204 15.34 2.54 -29.83
N PRO A 205 15.66 1.31 -29.40
CA PRO A 205 14.72 0.25 -29.00
C PRO A 205 14.15 0.47 -27.58
N ALA A 206 13.04 -0.22 -27.27
CA ALA A 206 12.50 -0.26 -25.92
C ALA A 206 13.50 -0.87 -24.92
N PRO A 207 13.41 -0.54 -23.62
CA PRO A 207 14.13 -1.22 -22.56
C PRO A 207 13.94 -2.73 -22.60
N ARG A 208 15.01 -3.48 -22.35
CA ARG A 208 14.99 -4.95 -22.34
C ARG A 208 14.05 -5.54 -21.29
N TYR A 209 13.88 -4.85 -20.18
CA TYR A 209 13.07 -5.32 -19.06
C TYR A 209 11.76 -4.55 -18.98
N ALA A 210 10.71 -5.27 -18.59
CA ALA A 210 9.39 -4.70 -18.45
C ALA A 210 8.68 -5.16 -17.19
N VAL A 211 7.72 -4.37 -16.73
CA VAL A 211 6.81 -4.69 -15.63
C VAL A 211 5.40 -4.59 -16.15
N THR A 212 4.56 -5.53 -15.72
CA THR A 212 3.13 -5.52 -16.00
C THR A 212 2.37 -6.08 -14.81
N TYR A 213 1.05 -6.03 -14.87
CA TYR A 213 0.19 -6.65 -13.87
C TYR A 213 -1.08 -7.24 -14.51
N GLU A 214 -1.68 -8.13 -13.74
CA GLU A 214 -2.93 -8.80 -14.04
C GLU A 214 -3.83 -8.67 -12.82
N ASP A 215 -4.97 -8.02 -12.98
CA ASP A 215 -5.97 -7.88 -11.93
C ASP A 215 -7.01 -8.99 -12.07
N HIS A 216 -7.20 -9.79 -11.03
CA HIS A 216 -8.10 -10.94 -11.06
C HIS A 216 -9.49 -10.53 -10.58
N VAL A 217 -10.45 -10.52 -11.49
CA VAL A 217 -11.86 -10.21 -11.21
C VAL A 217 -12.67 -11.51 -11.26
N VAL A 218 -12.60 -12.30 -10.20
CA VAL A 218 -13.30 -13.58 -10.06
C VAL A 218 -14.62 -13.37 -9.30
N PRO A 219 -15.80 -13.43 -9.94
CA PRO A 219 -17.08 -13.05 -9.33
C PRO A 219 -17.39 -13.78 -8.01
N GLU A 220 -17.03 -15.05 -7.90
CA GLU A 220 -17.25 -15.89 -6.72
C GLU A 220 -16.40 -15.41 -5.53
N GLU A 221 -15.14 -15.04 -5.78
CA GLU A 221 -14.25 -14.47 -4.76
C GLU A 221 -14.71 -13.05 -4.37
N ARG A 222 -15.09 -12.22 -5.35
CA ARG A 222 -15.64 -10.87 -5.12
C ARG A 222 -16.93 -10.94 -4.31
N ALA A 223 -17.77 -11.94 -4.57
CA ALA A 223 -18.94 -12.25 -3.77
C ALA A 223 -18.59 -12.63 -2.33
N LEU A 224 -17.37 -13.04 -2.01
CA LEU A 224 -16.90 -13.24 -0.63
C LEU A 224 -16.07 -12.06 -0.08
N GLY A 225 -15.91 -10.99 -0.86
CA GLY A 225 -15.11 -9.83 -0.47
C GLY A 225 -13.61 -10.05 -0.61
N VAL A 226 -13.19 -11.03 -1.42
CA VAL A 226 -11.80 -11.37 -1.72
C VAL A 226 -11.44 -10.86 -3.11
N ALA A 227 -10.25 -10.25 -3.24
CA ALA A 227 -9.68 -9.82 -4.51
C ALA A 227 -8.22 -10.27 -4.61
N SER A 228 -7.70 -10.39 -5.83
CA SER A 228 -6.28 -10.63 -6.05
C SER A 228 -5.77 -9.99 -7.33
N SER A 229 -4.46 -9.76 -7.38
CA SER A 229 -3.75 -9.33 -8.58
C SER A 229 -2.32 -9.86 -8.55
N THR A 230 -1.70 -10.02 -9.72
CA THR A 230 -0.30 -10.43 -9.87
C THR A 230 0.50 -9.39 -10.65
N VAL A 231 1.61 -8.94 -10.09
CA VAL A 231 2.65 -8.15 -10.78
C VAL A 231 3.67 -9.10 -11.39
N LYS A 232 4.10 -8.86 -12.63
CA LYS A 232 5.08 -9.67 -13.34
C LYS A 232 6.23 -8.79 -13.83
N VAL A 233 7.45 -9.26 -13.63
CA VAL A 233 8.67 -8.65 -14.15
C VAL A 233 9.22 -9.54 -15.24
N LEU A 234 9.55 -8.95 -16.40
CA LEU A 234 9.80 -9.67 -17.65
C LEU A 234 11.15 -9.27 -18.26
N ASP A 235 11.81 -10.24 -18.90
CA ASP A 235 12.81 -9.99 -19.94
C ASP A 235 12.12 -10.12 -21.30
N ILE A 236 11.79 -9.00 -21.93
CA ILE A 236 11.00 -9.00 -23.17
C ILE A 236 11.82 -9.40 -24.40
N GLN A 237 13.16 -9.37 -24.31
CA GLN A 237 14.02 -9.86 -25.38
C GLN A 237 14.16 -11.38 -25.34
N ALA A 238 14.25 -11.95 -24.14
CA ALA A 238 14.31 -13.40 -23.94
C ALA A 238 12.93 -14.07 -23.87
N ASN A 239 11.84 -13.29 -23.77
CA ASN A 239 10.48 -13.76 -23.52
C ASN A 239 10.38 -14.61 -22.23
N GLU A 240 10.99 -14.13 -21.15
CA GLU A 240 11.07 -14.81 -19.86
C GLU A 240 10.38 -14.01 -18.75
N VAL A 241 9.74 -14.71 -17.81
CA VAL A 241 9.29 -14.13 -16.54
C VAL A 241 10.43 -14.21 -15.54
N LEU A 242 10.83 -13.06 -14.99
CA LEU A 242 11.93 -12.94 -14.02
C LEU A 242 11.44 -12.98 -12.58
N GLY A 243 10.21 -12.54 -12.35
CA GLY A 243 9.56 -12.69 -11.06
C GLY A 243 8.08 -12.33 -11.10
N GLU A 244 7.37 -12.81 -10.09
CA GLU A 244 5.94 -12.58 -9.89
C GLU A 244 5.65 -12.25 -8.42
N LEU A 245 4.76 -11.28 -8.18
CA LEU A 245 4.20 -10.98 -6.87
C LEU A 245 2.68 -11.09 -6.95
N THR A 246 2.11 -12.05 -6.22
CA THR A 246 0.65 -12.19 -6.09
C THR A 246 0.19 -11.65 -4.74
N VAL A 247 -0.75 -10.71 -4.78
CA VAL A 247 -1.35 -10.08 -3.60
C VAL A 247 -2.83 -10.42 -3.54
N PHE A 248 -3.31 -10.75 -2.34
CA PHE A 248 -4.72 -10.94 -2.04
C PHE A 248 -5.21 -9.89 -1.03
N ALA A 249 -6.41 -9.38 -1.26
CA ALA A 249 -7.12 -8.48 -0.38
C ALA A 249 -8.43 -9.10 0.10
N PHE A 250 -8.82 -8.80 1.34
CA PHE A 250 -10.10 -9.18 1.89
C PHE A 250 -10.74 -8.07 2.70
N THR A 251 -12.02 -7.80 2.47
CA THR A 251 -12.78 -6.77 3.20
C THR A 251 -14.14 -7.26 3.68
N TYR A 252 -14.48 -6.83 4.89
CA TYR A 252 -15.82 -6.96 5.47
C TYR A 252 -16.77 -5.85 4.98
N GLY A 253 -16.25 -4.81 4.33
CA GLY A 253 -16.82 -3.46 4.32
C GLY A 253 -18.08 -3.26 3.47
N PHE A 254 -18.33 -4.08 2.45
CA PHE A 254 -19.37 -3.82 1.44
C PHE A 254 -20.81 -3.77 1.98
N GLU A 255 -21.04 -4.32 3.17
CA GLU A 255 -22.37 -4.32 3.79
C GLU A 255 -22.69 -2.97 4.48
N SER A 256 -21.69 -2.09 4.64
CA SER A 256 -21.87 -0.71 5.10
C SER A 256 -21.96 0.27 3.92
N ARG A 257 -23.04 1.07 3.86
CA ARG A 257 -23.18 2.17 2.88
C ARG A 257 -22.01 3.15 3.02
N GLY A 258 -21.41 3.56 1.90
CA GLY A 258 -20.31 4.53 1.91
C GLY A 258 -18.99 3.98 2.47
N SER A 259 -18.77 2.67 2.35
CA SER A 259 -17.49 2.06 2.69
C SER A 259 -16.48 2.12 1.54
N SER A 260 -15.37 2.84 1.73
CA SER A 260 -14.12 2.60 0.97
C SER A 260 -13.54 1.23 1.35
N ALA A 261 -14.25 0.17 0.98
CA ALA A 261 -14.08 -1.17 1.51
C ALA A 261 -12.71 -1.74 1.15
N TRP A 262 -12.22 -1.46 -0.06
CA TRP A 262 -10.91 -1.88 -0.51
C TRP A 262 -9.75 -1.16 0.18
N LEU A 263 -9.90 0.13 0.53
CA LEU A 263 -8.89 0.84 1.32
C LEU A 263 -8.76 0.30 2.76
N ARG A 264 -9.81 -0.34 3.27
CA ARG A 264 -9.82 -0.97 4.61
C ARG A 264 -9.58 -2.48 4.56
N ALA A 265 -9.24 -3.02 3.40
CA ALA A 265 -9.02 -4.44 3.24
C ALA A 265 -7.77 -4.91 3.99
N ARG A 266 -7.81 -6.16 4.47
CA ARG A 266 -6.62 -6.89 4.90
C ARG A 266 -5.89 -7.37 3.65
N ILE A 267 -4.56 -7.19 3.61
CA ILE A 267 -3.72 -7.51 2.45
C ILE A 267 -2.69 -8.56 2.82
N CYS A 268 -2.40 -9.50 1.91
CA CYS A 268 -1.29 -10.45 2.04
C CYS A 268 -0.60 -10.70 0.67
N PRO A 269 0.73 -10.81 0.63
CA PRO A 269 1.65 -10.42 1.70
C PRO A 269 1.56 -8.91 1.99
N THR A 270 1.89 -8.49 3.20
CA THR A 270 2.12 -7.06 3.48
C THR A 270 3.49 -6.70 2.93
N TYR A 271 3.52 -5.84 1.91
CA TYR A 271 4.75 -5.47 1.25
C TYR A 271 5.15 -4.03 1.60
N GLY A 272 6.39 -3.85 2.07
CA GLY A 272 6.95 -2.54 2.42
C GLY A 272 6.21 -1.74 3.49
N GLY A 273 5.61 -2.41 4.49
CA GLY A 273 4.99 -1.73 5.63
C GLY A 273 3.83 -0.79 5.27
N GLY A 274 3.22 -0.94 4.08
CA GLY A 274 2.17 -0.05 3.60
C GLY A 274 2.67 1.16 2.79
N SER A 275 3.89 1.11 2.26
CA SER A 275 4.56 2.19 1.50
C SER A 275 3.85 2.70 0.24
N GLY A 276 2.64 2.22 -0.10
CA GLY A 276 1.90 2.67 -1.28
C GLY A 276 2.52 2.30 -2.64
N SER A 277 3.64 1.56 -2.67
CA SER A 277 4.36 1.26 -3.92
C SER A 277 4.83 -0.21 -4.03
N PRO A 278 3.98 -1.21 -3.72
CA PRO A 278 4.39 -2.61 -3.68
C PRO A 278 4.94 -3.14 -5.02
N SER A 279 4.40 -2.72 -6.17
CA SER A 279 4.90 -3.11 -7.50
C SER A 279 6.32 -2.64 -7.72
N ARG A 280 6.60 -1.37 -7.39
CA ARG A 280 7.95 -0.79 -7.45
C ARG A 280 8.89 -1.60 -6.57
N LEU A 281 8.53 -1.74 -5.29
CA LEU A 281 9.41 -2.36 -4.34
C LEU A 281 9.68 -3.83 -4.73
N PHE A 282 8.69 -4.57 -5.21
CA PHE A 282 8.90 -5.91 -5.75
C PHE A 282 9.84 -5.93 -6.95
N THR A 283 9.61 -5.02 -7.90
CA THR A 283 10.45 -4.91 -9.09
C THR A 283 11.92 -4.73 -8.72
N ASP A 284 12.23 -3.91 -7.71
CA ASP A 284 13.62 -3.67 -7.26
C ASP A 284 14.31 -4.90 -6.64
N GLN A 285 13.57 -5.94 -6.28
CA GLN A 285 14.17 -7.22 -5.89
C GLN A 285 14.61 -8.05 -7.10
N VAL A 286 13.96 -7.84 -8.25
CA VAL A 286 14.18 -8.57 -9.49
C VAL A 286 15.13 -7.81 -10.42
N LEU A 287 14.94 -6.50 -10.56
CA LEU A 287 15.71 -5.58 -11.38
C LEU A 287 16.29 -4.51 -10.46
N VAL A 288 17.56 -4.59 -10.11
CA VAL A 288 18.17 -3.61 -9.21
C VAL A 288 18.53 -2.36 -10.00
N PRO A 289 18.02 -1.17 -9.63
CA PRO A 289 18.33 0.07 -10.34
C PRO A 289 19.82 0.39 -10.30
N ARG A 290 20.33 0.99 -11.38
CA ARG A 290 21.69 1.52 -11.46
C ARG A 290 21.95 2.55 -10.35
N LYS A 291 23.05 2.34 -9.60
CA LYS A 291 23.50 3.26 -8.55
C LYS A 291 23.85 4.65 -9.10
N ASP A 292 23.62 5.68 -8.30
CA ASP A 292 24.23 7.00 -8.53
C ASP A 292 25.75 6.88 -8.38
N ASN A 293 26.50 7.41 -9.35
CA ASN A 293 27.96 7.52 -9.29
C ASN A 293 28.39 8.76 -8.52
#